data_AF-A0A2H0VCZ2-F1
#
_entry.id   AF-A0A2H0VCZ2-F1
#
_cell.length_a   1.000
_cell.length_b   1.000
_cell.length_c   1.000
_cell.angle_alpha   90.00
_cell.angle_beta   90.00
_cell.angle_gamma   90.00
#
_symmetry.space_group_name_H-M   'P 1'
#
loop_
_entity.id
_entity.type
_entity.pdbx_description
1 polymer ?
#
loop_
_entity_poly.entity_id
_entity_poly.type
_entity_poly.pdbx_seq_one_letter_code
_entity_poly.pdbx_strand_id
1 'polypeptide(L)'
;MLIIIDNDSFKEAIRRGHLRKAEAWLNKQRITAADVVGASHTTKNVDGWERILFRALKGLLRYEDAKRVVEGSVLPESKQSRIDRLIEESGIPYDEI
;
A
#
# COMPACT_ATOMS: atom_id res chain seq x y z
N MET A 1 16.56 7.62 19.07
CA MET A 1 16.28 8.40 17.85
C MET A 1 14.83 8.12 17.46
N LEU A 2 13.92 9.10 17.65
CA LEU A 2 12.55 8.97 17.16
C LEU A 2 12.57 9.21 15.65
N ILE A 3 12.22 8.19 14.87
CA ILE A 3 12.01 8.34 13.43
C ILE A 3 10.67 9.07 13.27
N ILE A 4 10.72 10.37 12.95
CA ILE A 4 9.52 11.12 12.54
C ILE A 4 9.20 10.67 11.12
N ILE A 5 8.15 9.87 10.96
CA ILE A 5 7.65 9.45 9.65
C ILE A 5 6.85 10.63 9.07
N ASP A 6 7.37 11.25 8.00
CA ASP A 6 6.68 12.31 7.25
C ASP A 6 5.47 11.75 6.50
N ASN A 7 4.33 11.70 7.20
CA ASN A 7 3.06 11.23 6.68
C ASN A 7 2.36 12.26 5.78
N ASP A 8 2.76 13.53 5.84
CA ASP A 8 2.07 14.62 5.13
C ASP A 8 2.36 14.56 3.64
N SER A 9 3.59 14.24 3.26
CA SER A 9 3.97 14.00 1.86
C SER A 9 3.12 12.92 1.18
N PHE A 10 2.79 11.84 1.90
CA PHE A 10 1.93 10.78 1.38
C PHE A 10 0.48 11.26 1.19
N LYS A 11 -0.11 11.87 2.23
CA LYS A 11 -1.49 12.38 2.17
C LYS A 11 -1.64 13.45 1.09
N GLU A 12 -0.65 14.33 0.95
CA GLU A 12 -0.60 15.35 -0.08
C GLU A 12 -0.60 14.73 -1.48
N ALA A 13 0.20 13.68 -1.69
CA ALA A 13 0.28 12.96 -2.95
C ALA A 13 -1.05 12.25 -3.30
N ILE A 14 -1.69 11.58 -2.32
CA ILE A 14 -3.00 10.95 -2.51
C ILE A 14 -4.05 12.00 -2.91
N ARG A 15 -4.11 13.11 -2.18
CA ARG A 15 -5.11 14.17 -2.41
C ARG A 15 -4.91 14.91 -3.74
N ARG A 16 -3.67 14.99 -4.26
CA ARG A 16 -3.40 15.52 -5.61
C ARG A 16 -3.51 14.48 -6.73
N GLY A 17 -3.86 13.23 -6.43
CA GLY A 17 -3.88 12.14 -7.42
C GLY A 17 -2.49 11.73 -7.93
N HIS A 18 -1.41 12.14 -7.25
CA HIS A 18 -0.04 11.78 -7.58
C HIS A 18 0.30 10.36 -7.06
N LEU A 19 -0.44 9.35 -7.52
CA LEU A 19 -0.39 8.00 -6.93
C LEU A 19 0.97 7.31 -7.07
N ARG A 20 1.73 7.56 -8.15
CA ARG A 20 3.11 7.06 -8.27
C ARG A 20 4.06 7.67 -7.23
N LYS A 21 3.85 8.93 -6.84
CA LYS A 21 4.64 9.56 -5.76
C LYS A 21 4.27 8.95 -4.41
N ALA A 22 2.98 8.68 -4.19
CA ALA A 22 2.51 7.98 -2.98
C ALA A 22 3.06 6.55 -2.89
N GLU A 23 3.08 5.80 -3.99
CA GLU A 23 3.68 4.45 -4.07
C GLU A 23 5.18 4.48 -3.79
N ALA A 24 5.92 5.42 -4.39
CA ALA A 24 7.36 5.59 -4.13
C ALA A 24 7.64 5.93 -2.67
N TRP A 25 6.81 6.77 -2.05
CA TRP A 25 6.91 7.06 -0.61
C TRP A 25 6.65 5.80 0.23
N LEU A 26 5.60 5.04 -0.10
CA LEU A 26 5.23 3.81 0.59
C LEU A 26 6.34 2.76 0.54
N ASN A 27 6.97 2.59 -0.62
CA ASN A 27 8.09 1.64 -0.79
C ASN A 27 9.29 2.00 0.10
N LYS A 28 9.57 3.29 0.33
CA LYS A 28 10.60 3.71 1.29
C LYS A 28 10.24 3.28 2.72
N GLN A 29 8.97 3.43 3.12
CA GLN A 29 8.51 3.02 4.44
C GLN A 29 8.57 1.50 4.64
N ARG A 30 8.30 0.72 3.58
CA ARG A 30 8.43 -0.75 3.61
C ARG A 30 9.87 -1.19 3.91
N ILE A 31 10.85 -0.58 3.24
CA ILE A 31 12.28 -0.83 3.49
C ILE A 31 12.60 -0.52 4.95
N THR A 32 12.21 0.66 5.43
CA THR A 32 12.41 1.04 6.84
C THR A 32 11.73 0.08 7.82
N ALA A 33 10.55 -0.44 7.51
CA ALA A 33 9.86 -1.41 8.36
C ALA A 33 10.58 -2.76 8.40
N ALA A 34 11.12 -3.23 7.27
CA ALA A 34 11.90 -4.46 7.18
C ALA A 34 13.24 -4.36 7.94
N ASP A 35 13.87 -3.19 7.90
CA ASP A 35 15.16 -2.95 8.56
C ASP A 35 15.06 -2.84 10.09
N VAL A 36 13.86 -2.56 10.63
CA VAL A 36 13.65 -2.46 12.09
C VAL A 36 13.15 -3.80 12.64
N VAL A 37 14.10 -4.63 13.10
CA VAL A 37 13.83 -5.91 13.77
C VAL A 37 12.85 -5.72 14.94
N GLY A 38 11.69 -6.39 14.89
CA GLY A 38 10.70 -6.42 15.98
C GLY A 38 9.67 -5.28 16.01
N ALA A 39 9.65 -4.37 15.02
CA ALA A 39 8.73 -3.23 15.02
C ALA A 39 7.33 -3.55 14.48
N SER A 40 6.56 -4.35 15.22
CA SER A 40 5.14 -4.62 14.93
C SER A 40 4.31 -3.34 14.77
N HIS A 41 4.67 -2.26 15.46
CA HIS A 41 4.04 -0.94 15.33
C HIS A 41 4.31 -0.30 13.95
N THR A 42 5.54 -0.37 13.45
CA THR A 42 5.90 0.18 12.12
C THR A 42 5.22 -0.60 11.00
N THR A 43 5.17 -1.93 11.10
CA THR A 43 4.47 -2.80 10.13
C THR A 43 2.97 -2.47 10.05
N LYS A 44 2.30 -2.26 11.19
CA LYS A 44 0.89 -1.85 11.21
C LYS A 44 0.65 -0.47 10.62
N ASN A 45 1.58 0.47 10.81
CA ASN A 45 1.48 1.79 10.18
C ASN A 45 1.62 1.69 8.66
N VAL A 46 2.60 0.92 8.16
CA VAL A 46 2.78 0.68 6.72
C VAL A 46 1.54 0.02 6.13
N ASP A 47 0.97 -0.99 6.79
CA ASP A 47 -0.28 -1.64 6.36
C ASP A 47 -1.43 -0.63 6.20
N GLY A 48 -1.55 0.32 7.13
CA GLY A 48 -2.51 1.42 7.05
C GLY A 48 -2.35 2.29 5.79
N TRP A 49 -1.11 2.59 5.41
CA TRP A 49 -0.79 3.37 4.20
C TRP A 49 -1.03 2.58 2.91
N GLU A 50 -0.69 1.28 2.91
CA GLU A 50 -1.00 0.37 1.81
C GLU A 50 -2.49 0.37 1.49
N ARG A 51 -3.33 0.27 2.54
CA ARG A 51 -4.79 0.29 2.40
C ARG A 51 -5.30 1.61 1.79
N ILE A 52 -4.72 2.75 2.16
CA ILE A 52 -5.13 4.06 1.61
C ILE A 52 -4.78 4.13 0.12
N LEU A 53 -3.55 3.79 -0.26
CA LEU A 53 -3.12 3.82 -1.65
C LEU A 53 -3.92 2.80 -2.50
N PHE A 54 -4.12 1.60 -1.98
CA PHE A 54 -4.93 0.56 -2.61
C PHE A 54 -6.35 1.04 -2.90
N ARG A 55 -7.02 1.66 -1.93
CA ARG A 55 -8.37 2.24 -2.13
C ARG A 55 -8.36 3.33 -3.21
N ALA A 56 -7.35 4.20 -3.21
CA ALA A 56 -7.23 5.27 -4.20
C ALA A 56 -7.05 4.71 -5.62
N LEU A 57 -6.23 3.66 -5.79
CA LEU A 57 -5.98 3.03 -7.09
C LEU A 57 -7.22 2.30 -7.62
N LYS A 58 -7.89 1.50 -6.78
CA LYS A 58 -9.13 0.82 -7.16
C LYS A 58 -10.27 1.80 -7.47
N GLY A 59 -10.38 2.91 -6.73
CA GLY A 59 -11.36 3.95 -7.03
C GLY A 59 -11.17 4.62 -8.40
N LEU A 60 -9.99 4.45 -9.02
CA LEU A 60 -9.68 4.88 -10.38
C LEU A 60 -9.63 3.72 -11.38
N LEU A 61 -10.07 2.52 -10.99
CA LEU A 61 -10.03 1.29 -11.80
C LEU A 61 -8.61 0.90 -12.28
N ARG A 62 -7.57 1.37 -11.57
CA ARG A 62 -6.16 1.07 -11.88
C ARG A 62 -5.75 -0.25 -11.23
N TYR A 63 -6.36 -1.35 -11.66
CA TYR A 63 -6.20 -2.66 -11.01
C TYR A 63 -4.78 -3.23 -11.09
N GLU A 64 -4.08 -3.07 -12.22
CA GLU A 64 -2.66 -3.46 -12.35
C GLU A 64 -1.77 -2.75 -11.32
N ASP A 65 -2.01 -1.44 -11.13
CA ASP A 65 -1.25 -0.65 -10.17
C ASP A 65 -1.61 -1.04 -8.73
N ALA A 66 -2.88 -1.34 -8.46
CA ALA A 66 -3.33 -1.84 -7.18
C ALA A 66 -2.71 -3.22 -6.88
N LYS A 67 -2.59 -4.11 -7.87
CA LYS A 67 -1.92 -5.41 -7.75
C LYS A 67 -0.48 -5.27 -7.26
N ARG A 68 0.30 -4.35 -7.84
CA ARG A 68 1.67 -4.08 -7.37
C ARG A 68 1.74 -3.65 -5.91
N VAL A 69 0.77 -2.85 -5.45
CA VAL A 69 0.67 -2.48 -4.03
C VAL A 69 0.39 -3.73 -3.17
N VAL A 70 -0.51 -4.60 -3.61
CA VAL A 70 -0.85 -5.85 -2.91
C VAL A 70 0.34 -6.80 -2.84
N GLU A 71 1.08 -6.99 -3.92
CA GLU A 71 2.24 -7.88 -3.99
C GLU A 71 3.30 -7.52 -2.94
N GLY A 72 3.58 -6.23 -2.77
CA GLY A 72 4.51 -5.72 -1.78
C GLY A 72 3.95 -5.56 -0.35
N SER A 73 2.74 -6.07 -0.07
CA SER A 73 2.10 -5.92 1.25
C SER A 73 2.95 -6.50 2.37
N VAL A 74 3.13 -5.74 3.45
CA VAL A 74 3.96 -6.16 4.59
C VAL A 74 3.28 -7.16 5.53
N LEU A 75 1.95 -7.22 5.54
CA LEU A 75 1.15 -8.16 6.33
C LEU A 75 0.47 -9.21 5.44
N PRO A 76 0.73 -10.52 5.65
CA PRO A 76 0.11 -11.59 4.87
C PRO A 76 -1.43 -11.60 4.91
N GLU A 77 -2.01 -11.36 6.09
CA GLU A 77 -3.47 -11.34 6.28
C GLU A 77 -4.14 -10.21 5.49
N SER A 78 -3.52 -9.02 5.51
CA SER A 78 -3.99 -7.88 4.73
C SER A 78 -3.77 -8.08 3.25
N LYS A 79 -2.67 -8.75 2.85
CA LYS A 79 -2.40 -9.11 1.46
C LYS A 79 -3.54 -9.96 0.90
N GLN A 80 -3.90 -11.05 1.57
CA GLN A 80 -4.98 -11.93 1.10
C GLN A 80 -6.31 -11.18 0.97
N SER A 81 -6.69 -10.39 1.99
CA SER A 81 -7.92 -9.60 1.93
C SER A 81 -7.95 -8.61 0.74
N ARG A 82 -6.80 -8.05 0.35
CA ARG A 82 -6.70 -7.15 -0.80
C ARG A 82 -6.74 -7.90 -2.13
N ILE A 83 -6.18 -9.12 -2.21
CA ILE A 83 -6.30 -10.01 -3.36
C ILE A 83 -7.79 -10.30 -3.60
N ASP A 84 -8.49 -10.77 -2.58
CA ASP A 84 -9.92 -11.12 -2.67
C ASP A 84 -10.74 -9.92 -3.15
N ARG A 85 -10.43 -8.73 -2.60
CA ARG A 85 -11.10 -7.48 -3.00
C ARG A 85 -10.81 -7.07 -4.44
N LEU A 86 -9.61 -7.31 -4.96
CA LEU A 86 -9.28 -7.03 -6.36
C LEU A 86 -10.04 -7.94 -7.29
N ILE A 87 -10.12 -9.23 -6.98
CA ILE A 87 -10.89 -10.21 -7.76
C ILE A 87 -12.38 -9.82 -7.75
N GLU A 88 -12.93 -9.50 -6.57
CA GLU A 88 -14.33 -9.10 -6.40
C GLU A 88 -14.69 -7.86 -7.25
N GLU A 89 -13.88 -6.80 -7.21
CA GLU A 89 -14.20 -5.54 -7.89
C GLU A 89 -13.85 -5.53 -9.38
N SER A 90 -12.79 -6.23 -9.79
CA SER A 90 -12.41 -6.31 -11.20
C SER A 90 -13.22 -7.36 -11.97
N GLY A 91 -13.68 -8.42 -11.29
CA GLY A 91 -14.22 -9.62 -11.94
C GLY A 91 -13.16 -10.44 -12.69
N ILE A 92 -11.88 -10.12 -12.53
CA ILE A 92 -10.74 -10.73 -13.22
C ILE A 92 -9.97 -11.60 -12.20
N PRO A 93 -9.57 -12.83 -12.57
CA PRO A 93 -8.68 -13.64 -11.74
C PRO A 93 -7.40 -12.88 -11.40
N TYR A 94 -6.90 -12.98 -10.16
CA TYR A 94 -5.77 -12.15 -9.70
C TYR A 94 -4.49 -12.32 -10.53
N ASP A 95 -4.25 -13.51 -11.08
CA ASP A 95 -3.11 -13.78 -11.95
C ASP A 95 -3.23 -13.09 -13.32
N GLU A 96 -4.44 -12.72 -13.72
CA GLU A 96 -4.78 -12.05 -14.99
C GLU A 96 -4.95 -10.53 -14.87
N ILE A 97 -5.03 -10.01 -13.63
CA ILE A 97 -4.88 -8.57 -13.34
C ILE A 97 -3.43 -8.14 -13.59
#